data_AF-A0A521Y874-F1
#
_entry.id   AF-A0A521Y874-F1
#
_cell.length_a   1.000
_cell.length_b   1.000
_cell.length_c   1.000
_cell.angle_alpha   90.00
_cell.angle_beta   90.00
_cell.angle_gamma   90.00
#
_symmetry.space_group_name_H-M   'P 1'
#
loop_
_entity.id
_entity.type
_entity.pdbx_description
1 polymer ?
#
loop_
_entity_poly.entity_id
_entity_poly.type
_entity_poly.pdbx_seq_one_letter_code
_entity_poly.pdbx_strand_id
1 'polypeptide(L)' 'MTAPRDIEAVRAALAAFDRAEAECARLRLPDDHGSGERTARLAMLAAWGAARERALDDLETSYGMRDPVGARAALDAG' A
#
# COMPACT_ATOMS: atom_id res chain seq x y z
N MET A 1 -23.88 -12.33 -9.57
CA MET A 1 -23.48 -12.78 -8.22
C MET A 1 -21.97 -12.87 -8.20
N THR A 2 -21.30 -11.80 -7.77
CA THR A 2 -19.85 -11.78 -7.59
C THR A 2 -19.54 -12.72 -6.44
N ALA A 3 -18.81 -13.82 -6.69
CA ALA A 3 -18.34 -14.72 -5.65
C ALA A 3 -17.58 -13.91 -4.57
N PRO A 4 -17.54 -14.33 -3.29
CA PRO A 4 -16.74 -13.67 -2.28
C PRO A 4 -15.26 -13.79 -2.69
N ARG A 5 -14.77 -12.84 -3.48
CA ARG A 5 -13.37 -12.78 -3.87
C ARG A 5 -12.60 -12.51 -2.58
N ASP A 6 -11.72 -13.44 -2.24
CA ASP A 6 -11.03 -13.59 -0.96
C ASP A 6 -10.99 -12.33 -0.08
N ILE A 7 -11.92 -12.24 0.87
CA ILE A 7 -11.95 -11.14 1.86
C ILE A 7 -10.60 -11.06 2.60
N GLU A 8 -9.96 -12.21 2.84
CA GLU A 8 -8.61 -12.27 3.42
C GLU A 8 -7.55 -11.67 2.49
N ALA A 9 -7.61 -11.92 1.18
CA ALA A 9 -6.72 -11.30 0.20
C ALA A 9 -6.93 -9.79 0.11
N VAL A 10 -8.19 -9.32 0.12
CA VAL A 10 -8.51 -7.88 0.16
C VAL A 10 -7.95 -7.24 1.43
N ARG A 11 -8.13 -7.87 2.60
CA ARG A 11 -7.57 -7.38 3.87
C ARG A 11 -6.04 -7.35 3.85
N ALA A 12 -5.39 -8.39 3.29
CA ALA A 12 -3.95 -8.45 3.17
C ALA A 12 -3.41 -7.34 2.23
N ALA A 13 -4.06 -7.12 1.09
CA ALA A 13 -3.70 -6.05 0.16
C ALA A 13 -3.83 -4.66 0.80
N LEU A 14 -4.92 -4.41 1.54
CA LEU A 14 -5.13 -3.16 2.28
C LEU A 14 -4.05 -2.94 3.36
N ALA A 15 -3.71 -3.98 4.12
CA ALA A 15 -2.66 -3.90 5.14
C ALA A 15 -1.27 -3.63 4.51
N ALA A 16 -0.98 -4.26 3.37
CA ALA A 16 0.25 -4.01 2.62
C ALA A 16 0.32 -2.57 2.09
N PHE A 17 -0.80 -2.06 1.57
CA PHE A 17 -0.94 -0.69 1.11
C PHE A 17 -0.68 0.32 2.24
N ASP A 18 -1.32 0.17 3.40
CA ASP A 18 -1.14 1.09 4.53
C ASP A 18 0.31 1.10 5.03
N ARG A 19 0.93 -0.08 5.10
CA ARG A 19 2.34 -0.20 5.52
C ARG A 19 3.24 0.54 4.55
N ALA A 20 3.02 0.37 3.25
CA ALA A 20 3.80 1.04 2.22
C ALA A 20 3.60 2.57 2.27
N GLU A 21 2.37 3.05 2.46
CA GLU A 21 2.09 4.48 2.62
C GLU A 21 2.72 5.06 3.89
N ALA A 22 2.64 4.35 5.02
CA ALA A 22 3.24 4.79 6.28
C ALA A 22 4.76 4.91 6.17
N GLU A 23 5.43 3.93 5.55
CA GLU A 23 6.87 3.98 5.33
C GLU A 23 7.25 5.06 4.30
N CYS A 24 6.48 5.25 3.24
CA CYS A 24 6.68 6.36 2.31
C CYS A 24 6.58 7.73 3.01
N ALA A 25 5.58 7.90 3.89
CA ALA A 25 5.41 9.13 4.68
C ALA A 25 6.59 9.34 5.64
N ARG A 26 7.00 8.28 6.36
CA ARG A 26 8.16 8.31 7.27
C ARG A 26 9.45 8.72 6.54
N LEU A 27 9.66 8.18 5.35
CA LEU A 27 10.82 8.46 4.50
C LEU A 27 10.73 9.81 3.74
N ARG A 28 9.61 10.54 3.83
CA ARG A 28 9.47 11.90 3.26
C ARG A 28 9.73 13.01 4.26
N LEU A 29 9.71 12.70 5.57
CA LEU A 29 10.05 13.69 6.59
C LEU A 29 11.50 14.17 6.42
N PRO A 30 11.81 15.45 6.64
CA PRO A 30 13.19 15.92 6.65
C PRO A 30 13.94 15.25 7.79
N ASP A 31 15.14 14.75 7.49
CA ASP A 31 16.06 14.10 8.43
C ASP A 31 17.40 14.84 8.36
N ASP A 32 18.07 15.03 9.49
CA ASP A 32 19.32 15.83 9.62
C ASP A 32 20.58 15.08 9.14
N HIS A 33 20.42 14.04 8.31
CA HIS A 33 21.46 13.07 7.99
C HIS A 33 22.14 13.30 6.62
N GLY A 34 23.40 12.87 6.51
CA GLY A 34 24.32 13.17 5.40
C GLY A 34 23.99 12.50 4.06
N SER A 35 24.70 12.86 2.98
CA SER A 35 24.32 12.50 1.60
C SER A 35 24.28 10.98 1.29
N GLY A 36 25.01 10.14 2.02
CA GLY A 36 24.97 8.68 1.86
C GLY A 36 23.63 8.09 2.31
N GLU A 37 23.09 8.61 3.42
CA GLU A 37 21.80 8.22 3.97
C GLU A 37 20.66 8.71 3.07
N ARG A 38 20.85 9.84 2.37
CA ARG A 38 19.92 10.34 1.36
C ARG A 38 19.73 9.35 0.20
N THR A 39 20.80 8.77 -0.35
CA THR A 39 20.69 7.80 -1.46
C THR A 39 19.99 6.51 -1.01
N ALA A 40 20.36 5.97 0.16
CA ALA A 40 19.70 4.80 0.72
C ALA A 40 18.21 5.05 0.99
N ARG A 41 17.87 6.24 1.52
CA ARG A 41 16.49 6.69 1.74
C ARG A 41 15.68 6.79 0.45
N LEU A 42 16.25 7.37 -0.61
CA LEU A 42 15.58 7.47 -1.91
C LEU A 42 15.33 6.08 -2.52
N ALA A 43 16.29 5.16 -2.42
CA ALA A 43 16.12 3.78 -2.86
C ALA A 43 15.02 3.06 -2.06
N MET A 44 14.97 3.24 -0.74
CA MET A 44 13.89 2.71 0.10
C MET A 44 12.53 3.33 -0.25
N LEU A 45 12.47 4.64 -0.49
CA LEU A 45 11.25 5.32 -0.90
C LEU A 45 10.72 4.76 -2.23
N ALA A 46 11.61 4.51 -3.19
CA ALA A 46 11.24 3.88 -4.45
C ALA A 46 10.74 2.44 -4.25
N ALA A 47 11.39 1.65 -3.39
CA ALA A 47 10.95 0.29 -3.08
C ALA A 47 9.57 0.25 -2.41
N TRP A 48 9.30 1.12 -1.44
CA TRP A 48 7.98 1.25 -0.81
C TRP A 48 6.93 1.79 -1.78
N GLY A 49 7.30 2.70 -2.67
CA GLY A 49 6.44 3.14 -3.77
C GLY A 49 6.02 1.99 -4.68
N ALA A 50 6.95 1.10 -5.05
CA ALA A 50 6.63 -0.09 -5.83
C ALA A 50 5.77 -1.10 -5.04
N ALA A 51 6.00 -1.25 -3.75
CA ALA A 51 5.17 -2.10 -2.88
C ALA A 51 3.73 -1.59 -2.78
N ARG A 52 3.55 -0.26 -2.71
CA ARG A 52 2.24 0.39 -2.74
C ARG A 52 1.49 0.09 -4.04
N GLU A 53 2.15 0.24 -5.19
CA GLU A 53 1.52 -0.06 -6.49
C GLU A 53 1.15 -1.54 -6.60
N ARG A 54 2.02 -2.45 -6.12
CA ARG A 54 1.71 -3.88 -6.09
C ARG A 54 0.51 -4.20 -5.21
N ALA A 55 0.38 -3.56 -4.04
CA ALA A 55 -0.78 -3.73 -3.19
C ALA A 55 -2.08 -3.25 -3.86
N LEU A 56 -2.02 -2.21 -4.70
CA LEU A 56 -3.16 -1.77 -5.51
C LEU A 56 -3.50 -2.76 -6.63
N ASP A 57 -2.49 -3.37 -7.27
CA ASP A 57 -2.69 -4.43 -8.27
C ASP A 57 -3.34 -5.68 -7.64
N ASP A 58 -2.88 -6.06 -6.45
CA ASP A 58 -3.43 -7.18 -5.68
C ASP A 58 -4.88 -6.89 -5.25
N LEU A 59 -5.17 -5.64 -4.87
CA LEU A 59 -6.52 -5.18 -4.55
C LEU A 59 -7.42 -5.20 -5.78
N GLU A 60 -6.93 -4.77 -6.94
CA GLU A 60 -7.69 -4.83 -8.20
C GLU A 60 -7.98 -6.27 -8.60
N THR A 61 -7.01 -7.17 -8.44
CA THR A 61 -7.18 -8.59 -8.73
C THR A 61 -8.21 -9.23 -7.79
N SER A 62 -8.13 -8.92 -6.50
CA SER A 62 -8.96 -9.53 -5.47
C SER A 62 -10.34 -8.88 -5.36
N TYR A 63 -10.46 -7.57 -5.54
CA TYR A 63 -11.72 -6.84 -5.32
C TYR A 63 -12.34 -6.34 -6.62
N GLY A 64 -11.53 -6.13 -7.66
CA GLY A 64 -11.97 -5.61 -8.96
C GLY A 64 -11.82 -4.10 -9.11
N MET A 65 -11.22 -3.42 -8.13
CA MET A 65 -10.98 -1.97 -8.17
C MET A 65 -9.71 -1.58 -7.42
N ARG A 66 -8.99 -0.59 -7.94
CA ARG A 66 -7.79 0.02 -7.33
C ARG A 66 -8.17 1.13 -6.33
N ASP A 67 -9.19 0.89 -5.52
CA ASP A 67 -9.70 1.88 -4.58
C ASP A 67 -9.67 1.32 -3.15
N PRO A 68 -8.58 1.58 -2.41
CA PRO A 68 -8.42 1.08 -1.05
C PRO A 68 -9.44 1.70 -0.07
N VAL A 69 -9.97 2.90 -0.35
CA VAL A 69 -10.97 3.54 0.51
C VAL A 69 -12.34 2.88 0.31
N GLY A 70 -12.77 2.73 -0.94
CA GLY A 70 -14.01 2.03 -1.28
C GLY A 70 -13.99 0.56 -0.86
N ALA A 71 -12.85 -0.13 -1.04
CA ALA A 71 -12.68 -1.51 -0.57
C ALA A 71 -12.85 -1.65 0.94
N ARG A 72 -12.34 -0.68 1.71
CA ARG A 72 -12.53 -0.64 3.17
C ARG A 72 -13.98 -0.43 3.56
N ALA A 73 -14.62 0.59 2.98
CA ALA A 73 -16.00 0.90 3.24
C ALA A 73 -16.93 -0.30 2.94
N ALA A 74 -16.62 -1.06 1.89
CA ALA A 74 -17.36 -2.27 1.56
C ALA A 74 -17.12 -3.44 2.52
N LEU A 75 -15.91 -3.56 3.09
CA LEU A 75 -15.61 -4.57 4.12
C LEU A 75 -16.25 -4.24 5.46
N ASP A 76 -16.37 -2.96 5.82
CA ASP A 76 -17.02 -2.51 7.05
C ASP A 76 -18.55 -2.56 6.98
N ALA A 77 -19.12 -2.54 5.77
CA ALA A 77 -20.57 -2.57 5.54
C ALA A 77 -21.16 -3.98 5.36
N GLY A 78 -20.33 -5.01 5.20
CA GLY A 78 -20.72 -6.42 4.98
C GLY A 78 -20.56 -7.29 6.21
#